data_AF-A0A6A5XPW7-F1
#
_entry.id   AF-A0A6A5XPW7-F1
#
_cell.length_a   1.000
_cell.length_b   1.000
_cell.length_c   1.000
_cell.angle_alpha   90.00
_cell.angle_beta   90.00
_cell.angle_gamma   90.00
#
_symmetry.space_group_name_H-M   'P 1'
#
loop_
_entity.id
_entity.type
_entity.pdbx_description
1 polymer ?
#
loop_
_entity_poly.entity_id
_entity_poly.type
_entity_poly.pdbx_seq_one_letter_code
_entity_poly.pdbx_strand_id
1 'polypeptide(L)'
;MDSENSKAVAPKTTASGSFAHARLAEALSELDLDSSEMTVSKMAALASPCFYHKKFDKAVNLEKVLDEMAEDDTISHSRLMQTATSVREIAKQLQRRPIKMAVRNIMIVTKARDNELVHLTRQLAEWLLCTPRYGSDVGVNVYVDHKLRKSKRFDMPSLLAKDERFHDMLRFWTPELCWTSPEKFDLVLTLGGDGTVLFTSWLFQRIVPPILSFSLGSLGFLTNFEFAQHQNALNKIMGDAGMRVNLRMRFTCTVYRYQKHAAPGAPQHIEAEQFEVLNELVIDRGPSPYVSQLELYGDNNLLTVVQADGCIFSTPTGSTAYSLSAGGSLVHPDIPAILLTPICPHTLSFRPMLLNDSMLLRVAVPRNSRATAYCAFDGKGRVELRQGDHVTIAASQYPFPTVLSQPTEWFDSLSRTLRWNNRGAQQKAWDGDEKEDEDGTTKDTGFDIDFDNDEADRDSGYSAEGSITGDRESPIRKGIVLPFP
;
A
#
# COMPACT_ATOMS: atom_id res chain seq x y z
N MET A 1 36.82 -31.79 69.01
CA MET A 1 35.74 -31.58 69.99
C MET A 1 34.86 -30.46 69.44
N ASP A 2 34.15 -30.68 68.33
CA ASP A 2 33.02 -31.64 68.17
C ASP A 2 31.97 -31.39 69.26
N SER A 3 30.68 -31.16 68.98
CA SER A 3 29.90 -31.49 67.80
C SER A 3 28.52 -30.77 67.80
N GLU A 4 27.92 -30.75 66.61
CA GLU A 4 26.48 -30.82 66.27
C GLU A 4 25.51 -29.70 66.68
N ASN A 5 24.94 -28.90 65.77
CA ASN A 5 24.04 -29.18 64.62
C ASN A 5 22.57 -29.44 65.03
N SER A 6 21.72 -28.42 64.88
CA SER A 6 20.31 -28.61 64.52
C SER A 6 19.79 -27.39 63.75
N LYS A 7 19.53 -27.61 62.45
CA LYS A 7 18.83 -26.71 61.53
C LYS A 7 17.34 -26.76 61.82
N ALA A 8 16.71 -25.62 62.08
CA ALA A 8 15.26 -25.45 62.00
C ALA A 8 14.91 -24.74 60.68
N VAL A 9 14.10 -25.41 59.87
CA VAL A 9 13.58 -24.97 58.58
C VAL A 9 12.38 -24.06 58.82
N ALA A 10 12.43 -22.83 58.28
CA ALA A 10 11.29 -21.91 58.22
C ALA A 10 10.68 -21.92 56.80
N PRO A 11 9.35 -21.76 56.63
CA PRO A 11 8.65 -22.09 55.40
C PRO A 11 8.82 -20.99 54.34
N LYS A 12 9.05 -21.43 53.09
CA LYS A 12 8.90 -20.58 51.90
C LYS A 12 7.41 -20.26 51.74
N THR A 13 7.03 -19.00 51.93
CA THR A 13 5.77 -18.45 51.44
C THR A 13 6.05 -17.44 50.34
N THR A 14 5.50 -17.75 49.17
CA THR A 14 5.41 -16.91 47.98
C THR A 14 4.56 -15.68 48.25
N ALA A 15 5.13 -14.48 48.10
CA ALA A 15 4.36 -13.23 48.05
C ALA A 15 5.04 -12.25 47.09
N SER A 16 5.04 -12.57 45.80
CA SER A 16 5.26 -11.61 44.72
C SER A 16 3.90 -11.01 44.35
N GLY A 17 3.68 -9.71 44.60
CA GLY A 17 2.47 -9.05 44.08
C GLY A 17 2.22 -7.60 44.47
N SER A 18 2.56 -7.13 45.67
CA SER A 18 2.02 -5.84 46.14
C SER A 18 2.99 -4.65 46.16
N PHE A 19 4.31 -4.85 46.04
CA PHE A 19 5.29 -3.75 46.16
C PHE A 19 5.51 -2.93 44.87
N ALA A 20 5.09 -3.43 43.71
CA ALA A 20 5.27 -2.73 42.42
C ALA A 20 4.22 -1.63 42.17
N HIS A 21 3.03 -1.73 42.76
CA HIS A 21 1.94 -0.78 42.51
C HIS A 21 2.14 0.56 43.23
N ALA A 22 2.72 0.57 44.43
CA ALA A 22 2.90 1.81 45.20
C ALA A 22 3.92 2.75 44.54
N ARG A 23 5.04 2.23 44.03
CA ARG A 23 6.04 3.03 43.30
C ARG A 23 5.56 3.48 41.92
N LEU A 24 4.68 2.72 41.28
CA LEU A 24 4.09 3.10 39.99
C LEU A 24 3.02 4.18 40.18
N ALA A 25 2.26 4.13 41.28
CA ALA A 25 1.33 5.19 41.66
C ALA A 25 2.05 6.50 42.05
N GLU A 26 3.18 6.40 42.76
CA GLU A 26 4.01 7.55 43.13
C GLU A 26 4.71 8.17 41.90
N ALA A 27 5.23 7.34 40.98
CA ALA A 27 5.79 7.79 39.70
C ALA A 27 4.74 8.39 38.74
N LEU A 28 3.49 7.94 38.81
CA LEU A 28 2.36 8.55 38.09
C LEU A 28 1.93 9.89 38.71
N SER A 29 2.14 10.07 40.03
CA SER A 29 1.81 11.33 40.71
C SER A 29 2.87 12.43 40.52
N GLU A 30 4.13 12.05 40.23
CA GLU A 30 5.19 13.00 39.83
C GLU A 30 5.13 13.39 38.34
N LEU A 31 4.25 12.74 37.57
CA LEU A 31 3.94 13.04 36.17
C LEU A 31 2.80 14.07 36.06
N ASP A 32 2.84 15.10 36.92
CA ASP A 32 1.97 16.28 36.82
C ASP A 32 2.40 17.09 35.58
N LEU A 33 1.93 16.60 34.43
CA LEU A 33 2.08 17.21 33.12
C LEU A 33 1.25 18.49 33.12
N ASP A 34 1.96 19.60 33.26
CA ASP A 34 1.43 20.94 33.19
C ASP A 34 0.53 21.08 31.94
N SER A 35 -0.77 21.19 32.19
CA SER A 35 -1.85 21.08 31.21
C SER A 35 -1.92 22.22 30.18
N SER A 36 -0.92 23.10 30.16
CA SER A 36 -0.81 24.23 29.23
C SER A 36 0.15 24.00 28.05
N GLU A 37 0.94 22.91 27.99
CA GLU A 37 1.84 22.65 26.85
C GLU A 37 1.96 21.16 26.48
N MET A 38 0.88 20.55 25.97
CA MET A 38 0.89 19.51 24.92
C MET A 38 -0.53 18.97 24.76
N THR A 39 -1.21 19.35 23.68
CA THR A 39 -2.59 18.91 23.46
C THR A 39 -2.65 17.47 23.00
N VAL A 40 -3.16 16.60 23.86
CA VAL A 40 -3.71 15.27 23.54
C VAL A 40 -4.74 15.37 22.39
N SER A 41 -5.37 16.53 22.16
CA SER A 41 -6.20 16.82 20.98
C SER A 41 -5.44 16.86 19.63
N LYS A 42 -4.14 17.14 19.60
CA LYS A 42 -3.28 16.93 18.42
C LYS A 42 -2.84 15.47 18.28
N MET A 43 -2.84 14.70 19.38
CA MET A 43 -2.65 13.25 19.34
C MET A 43 -3.95 12.47 19.04
N ALA A 44 -5.14 13.04 19.21
CA ALA A 44 -6.43 12.36 18.93
C ALA A 44 -7.01 12.69 17.54
N ALA A 45 -6.46 13.69 16.85
CA ALA A 45 -6.59 13.79 15.39
C ALA A 45 -5.90 12.60 14.65
N LEU A 46 -5.14 11.76 15.38
CA LEU A 46 -4.40 10.58 14.92
C LEU A 46 -5.21 9.26 14.77
N ALA A 47 -6.55 9.27 14.71
CA ALA A 47 -7.32 8.06 14.31
C ALA A 47 -7.97 8.16 12.90
N SER A 48 -7.71 9.28 12.22
CA SER A 48 -8.00 9.70 10.83
C SER A 48 -9.45 9.63 10.31
N PRO A 49 -10.17 10.78 10.27
CA PRO A 49 -11.21 11.01 9.29
C PRO A 49 -10.55 11.34 7.94
N CYS A 50 -10.61 10.43 6.96
CA CYS A 50 -10.03 10.69 5.64
C CYS A 50 -10.62 11.97 5.00
N PHE A 51 -9.75 12.83 4.51
CA PHE A 51 -10.10 14.00 3.72
C PHE A 51 -10.60 13.56 2.34
N TYR A 52 -11.83 13.90 1.99
CA TYR A 52 -12.41 13.68 0.66
C TYR A 52 -12.45 15.00 -0.13
N HIS A 53 -12.33 14.89 -1.46
CA HIS A 53 -12.36 16.08 -2.32
C HIS A 53 -13.77 16.70 -2.32
N LYS A 54 -13.87 18.02 -2.09
CA LYS A 54 -15.12 18.81 -2.03
C LYS A 54 -16.07 18.68 -3.24
N LYS A 55 -15.65 18.05 -4.34
CA LYS A 55 -16.48 17.85 -5.54
C LYS A 55 -17.35 16.61 -5.44
N PHE A 56 -17.02 15.68 -4.56
CA PHE A 56 -17.85 14.52 -4.22
C PHE A 56 -19.01 14.87 -3.28
N ASP A 57 -19.00 16.09 -2.74
CA ASP A 57 -19.98 16.58 -1.76
C ASP A 57 -21.42 16.61 -2.30
N LYS A 58 -21.59 16.74 -3.62
CA LYS A 58 -22.92 16.67 -4.27
C LYS A 58 -23.42 15.25 -4.51
N ALA A 59 -22.55 14.25 -4.38
CA ALA A 59 -22.86 12.84 -4.65
C ALA A 59 -23.03 12.00 -3.38
N VAL A 60 -22.60 12.56 -2.24
CA VAL A 60 -22.80 12.03 -0.91
C VAL A 60 -23.81 12.96 -0.24
N ASN A 61 -24.90 12.43 0.33
CA ASN A 61 -25.89 13.29 0.99
C ASN A 61 -25.34 13.74 2.36
N LEU A 62 -24.36 14.63 2.32
CA LEU A 62 -23.60 15.08 3.47
C LEU A 62 -24.51 15.86 4.42
N GLU A 63 -25.48 16.61 3.89
CA GLU A 63 -26.52 17.31 4.66
C GLU A 63 -27.36 16.34 5.49
N LYS A 64 -27.76 15.17 4.97
CA LYS A 64 -28.47 14.17 5.78
C LYS A 64 -27.61 13.59 6.91
N VAL A 65 -26.32 13.37 6.63
CA VAL A 65 -25.36 12.88 7.64
C VAL A 65 -25.07 13.99 8.67
N LEU A 66 -24.98 15.25 8.24
CA LEU A 66 -24.73 16.42 9.08
C LEU A 66 -25.97 16.89 9.87
N ASP A 67 -27.18 16.71 9.33
CA ASP A 67 -28.46 17.00 9.99
C ASP A 67 -28.71 15.99 11.13
N GLU A 68 -28.37 14.71 10.93
CA GLU A 68 -28.29 13.72 12.02
C GLU A 68 -27.20 14.06 13.07
N MET A 69 -26.26 14.97 12.75
CA MET A 69 -25.17 15.42 13.63
C MET A 69 -25.44 16.76 14.33
N ALA A 70 -26.51 17.49 13.97
CA ALA A 70 -26.80 18.84 14.45
C ALA A 70 -27.69 18.89 15.71
N GLU A 71 -28.29 17.76 16.12
CA GLU A 71 -29.21 17.72 17.27
C GLU A 71 -28.52 17.55 18.65
N ASP A 72 -27.20 17.32 18.71
CA ASP A 72 -26.51 17.02 19.98
C ASP A 72 -25.30 17.95 20.25
N ASP A 73 -25.49 18.85 21.22
CA ASP A 73 -24.59 19.98 21.58
C ASP A 73 -23.42 19.62 22.52
N THR A 74 -23.02 18.34 22.62
CA THR A 74 -21.83 17.95 23.42
C THR A 74 -20.93 16.94 22.71
N ILE A 75 -19.63 17.22 22.63
CA ILE A 75 -18.64 16.39 21.91
C ILE A 75 -18.25 15.19 22.79
N SER A 76 -18.92 14.06 22.56
CA SER A 76 -18.70 12.76 23.22
C SER A 76 -17.79 11.82 22.40
N HIS A 77 -17.14 10.86 23.08
CA HIS A 77 -16.33 9.75 22.51
C HIS A 77 -17.05 8.97 21.39
N SER A 78 -18.38 8.99 21.36
CA SER A 78 -19.21 8.45 20.26
C SER A 78 -19.00 9.16 18.92
N ARG A 79 -18.71 10.47 18.91
CA ARG A 79 -18.60 11.30 17.70
C ARG A 79 -17.33 10.98 16.88
N LEU A 80 -16.22 10.65 17.55
CA LEU A 80 -14.99 10.21 16.91
C LEU A 80 -15.15 8.84 16.24
N MET A 81 -15.84 7.91 16.91
CA MET A 81 -16.18 6.60 16.33
C MET A 81 -17.13 6.77 15.14
N GLN A 82 -18.18 7.58 15.27
CA GLN A 82 -19.17 7.86 14.21
C GLN A 82 -18.55 8.53 12.98
N THR A 83 -17.54 9.40 13.14
CA THR A 83 -16.85 10.06 12.01
C THR A 83 -15.92 9.09 11.27
N ALA A 84 -15.26 8.17 11.97
CA ALA A 84 -14.43 7.15 11.34
C ALA A 84 -15.26 6.07 10.62
N THR A 85 -16.41 5.65 11.18
CA THR A 85 -17.35 4.77 10.48
C THR A 85 -18.03 5.45 9.31
N SER A 86 -18.43 6.71 9.42
CA SER A 86 -19.10 7.43 8.34
C SER A 86 -18.21 7.61 7.12
N VAL A 87 -16.92 7.96 7.29
CA VAL A 87 -15.98 8.06 6.17
C VAL A 87 -15.72 6.72 5.49
N ARG A 88 -15.57 5.63 6.27
CA ARG A 88 -15.43 4.27 5.71
C ARG A 88 -16.71 3.82 4.99
N GLU A 89 -17.87 4.21 5.48
CA GLU A 89 -19.15 3.92 4.84
C GLU A 89 -19.35 4.74 3.56
N ILE A 90 -18.97 6.01 3.56
CA ILE A 90 -18.91 6.86 2.37
C ILE A 90 -17.98 6.26 1.32
N ALA A 91 -16.77 5.82 1.71
CA ALA A 91 -15.83 5.16 0.81
C ALA A 91 -16.45 3.90 0.15
N LYS A 92 -17.16 3.08 0.93
CA LYS A 92 -17.90 1.92 0.40
C LYS A 92 -19.06 2.32 -0.51
N GLN A 93 -19.75 3.43 -0.24
CA GLN A 93 -20.81 3.94 -1.10
C GLN A 93 -20.28 4.46 -2.44
N LEU A 94 -19.14 5.17 -2.45
CA LEU A 94 -18.46 5.66 -3.67
C LEU A 94 -17.98 4.52 -4.59
N GLN A 95 -17.66 3.36 -4.01
CA GLN A 95 -17.31 2.15 -4.77
C GLN A 95 -18.54 1.45 -5.37
N ARG A 96 -19.66 1.46 -4.64
CA ARG A 96 -20.90 0.74 -5.02
C ARG A 96 -21.75 1.52 -6.00
N ARG A 97 -21.87 2.83 -5.85
CA ARG A 97 -22.75 3.67 -6.67
C ARG A 97 -21.94 4.55 -7.61
N PRO A 98 -22.28 4.60 -8.91
CA PRO A 98 -21.63 5.51 -9.81
C PRO A 98 -22.02 6.96 -9.50
N ILE A 99 -21.03 7.83 -9.57
CA ILE A 99 -21.12 9.26 -9.31
C ILE A 99 -21.24 9.96 -10.64
N LYS A 100 -22.33 10.70 -10.84
CA LYS A 100 -22.47 11.60 -11.99
C LYS A 100 -21.86 12.95 -11.63
N MET A 101 -20.69 13.23 -12.20
CA MET A 101 -20.02 14.51 -12.06
C MET A 101 -19.75 15.08 -13.45
N ALA A 102 -20.04 16.38 -13.63
CA ALA A 102 -19.68 17.09 -14.85
C ALA A 102 -18.17 17.34 -14.85
N VAL A 103 -17.43 16.62 -15.68
CA VAL A 103 -15.97 16.72 -15.81
C VAL A 103 -15.66 17.86 -16.78
N ARG A 104 -15.07 18.97 -16.30
CA ARG A 104 -14.75 20.14 -17.15
C ARG A 104 -13.26 20.30 -17.40
N ASN A 105 -12.42 19.93 -16.42
CA ASN A 105 -10.98 20.05 -16.50
C ASN A 105 -10.33 18.67 -16.36
N ILE A 106 -9.74 18.18 -17.44
CA ILE A 106 -9.01 16.91 -17.46
C ILE A 106 -7.52 17.17 -17.53
N MET A 107 -6.75 16.50 -16.68
CA MET A 107 -5.30 16.49 -16.75
C MET A 107 -4.81 15.18 -17.35
N ILE A 108 -3.89 15.23 -18.31
CA ILE A 108 -3.25 14.06 -18.90
C ILE A 108 -1.81 13.97 -18.39
N VAL A 109 -1.49 12.87 -17.71
CA VAL A 109 -0.14 12.52 -17.26
C VAL A 109 0.37 11.37 -18.09
N THR A 110 1.50 11.54 -18.74
CA THR A 110 2.08 10.50 -19.60
C THR A 110 3.46 10.10 -19.13
N LYS A 111 3.83 8.84 -19.37
CA LYS A 111 5.17 8.36 -19.07
C LYS A 111 6.20 9.21 -19.83
N ALA A 112 7.16 9.76 -19.09
CA ALA A 112 8.18 10.63 -19.66
C ALA A 112 9.12 9.87 -20.59
N ARG A 113 9.70 10.61 -21.56
CA ARG A 113 10.71 10.13 -22.52
C ARG A 113 10.23 8.99 -23.43
N ASP A 114 8.93 8.80 -23.54
CA ASP A 114 8.34 7.86 -24.48
C ASP A 114 7.75 8.63 -25.67
N ASN A 115 8.37 8.42 -26.82
CA ASN A 115 8.11 9.15 -28.05
C ASN A 115 6.77 8.78 -28.69
N GLU A 116 6.37 7.51 -28.58
CA GLU A 116 5.10 7.03 -29.12
C GLU A 116 3.92 7.62 -28.34
N LEU A 117 4.09 7.76 -27.02
CA LEU A 117 3.06 8.29 -26.15
C LEU A 117 2.74 9.75 -26.42
N VAL A 118 3.66 10.53 -26.99
CA VAL A 118 3.36 11.91 -27.39
C VAL A 118 2.26 11.95 -28.46
N HIS A 119 2.27 11.01 -29.40
CA HIS A 119 1.23 10.90 -30.43
C HIS A 119 -0.12 10.49 -29.83
N LEU A 120 -0.11 9.54 -28.90
CA LEU A 120 -1.32 9.10 -28.20
C LEU A 120 -1.88 10.17 -27.26
N THR A 121 -1.00 10.95 -26.61
CA THR A 121 -1.38 12.13 -25.81
C THR A 121 -2.08 13.16 -26.68
N ARG A 122 -1.54 13.44 -27.86
CA ARG A 122 -2.15 14.35 -28.85
C ARG A 122 -3.51 13.82 -29.30
N GLN A 123 -3.60 12.54 -29.67
CA GLN A 123 -4.86 11.91 -30.09
C GLN A 123 -5.93 12.01 -29.00
N LEU A 124 -5.59 11.69 -27.76
CA LEU A 124 -6.50 11.78 -26.63
C LEU A 124 -6.91 13.23 -26.34
N ALA A 125 -5.96 14.16 -26.35
CA ALA A 125 -6.24 15.58 -26.14
C ALA A 125 -7.18 16.14 -27.21
N GLU A 126 -6.92 15.81 -28.48
CA GLU A 126 -7.78 16.19 -29.60
C GLU A 126 -9.20 15.64 -29.41
N TRP A 127 -9.32 14.34 -29.12
CA TRP A 127 -10.63 13.73 -28.92
C TRP A 127 -11.40 14.37 -27.76
N LEU A 128 -10.73 14.67 -26.65
CA LEU A 128 -11.33 15.32 -25.49
C LEU A 128 -11.77 16.76 -25.76
N LEU A 129 -11.07 17.49 -26.63
CA LEU A 129 -11.42 18.86 -27.02
C LEU A 129 -12.57 18.89 -28.03
N CYS A 130 -12.57 17.96 -28.99
CA CYS A 130 -13.54 17.94 -30.08
C CYS A 130 -14.87 17.25 -29.72
N THR A 131 -14.88 16.32 -28.76
CA THR A 131 -16.09 15.51 -28.49
C THR A 131 -17.12 16.33 -27.70
N PRO A 132 -18.31 16.62 -28.26
CA PRO A 132 -19.34 17.43 -27.59
C PRO A 132 -19.80 16.78 -26.29
N ARG A 133 -19.86 17.56 -25.20
CA ARG A 133 -20.33 17.07 -23.89
C ARG A 133 -21.05 18.15 -23.10
N TYR A 134 -21.91 17.71 -22.18
CA TYR A 134 -22.57 18.58 -21.18
C TYR A 134 -23.36 19.76 -21.79
N GLY A 135 -23.97 19.55 -22.95
CA GLY A 135 -24.77 20.57 -23.65
C GLY A 135 -23.93 21.60 -24.42
N SER A 136 -22.61 21.42 -24.51
CA SER A 136 -21.73 22.19 -25.39
C SER A 136 -21.42 21.42 -26.67
N ASP A 137 -21.23 22.15 -27.76
CA ASP A 137 -20.77 21.66 -29.06
C ASP A 137 -19.26 21.34 -29.06
N VAL A 138 -18.52 21.79 -28.03
CA VAL A 138 -17.14 21.42 -27.77
C VAL A 138 -17.03 20.47 -26.57
N GLY A 139 -15.85 19.90 -26.41
CA GLY A 139 -15.54 19.01 -25.29
C GLY A 139 -15.12 19.74 -24.03
N VAL A 140 -14.02 19.29 -23.43
CA VAL A 140 -13.59 19.71 -22.08
C VAL A 140 -12.22 20.38 -22.12
N ASN A 141 -11.88 21.14 -21.07
CA ASN A 141 -10.54 21.72 -20.96
C ASN A 141 -9.52 20.61 -20.69
N VAL A 142 -8.43 20.60 -21.46
CA VAL A 142 -7.39 19.57 -21.38
C VAL A 142 -6.09 20.20 -20.92
N TYR A 143 -5.50 19.66 -19.86
CA TYR A 143 -4.19 20.03 -19.35
C TYR A 143 -3.17 18.96 -19.72
N VAL A 144 -2.14 19.35 -20.47
CA VAL A 144 -1.01 18.47 -20.83
C VAL A 144 0.30 18.97 -20.20
N ASP A 145 1.35 18.15 -20.18
CA ASP A 145 2.64 18.57 -19.61
C ASP A 145 3.17 19.81 -20.34
N HIS A 146 3.56 20.86 -19.61
CA HIS A 146 4.17 22.07 -20.17
C HIS A 146 5.36 21.81 -21.12
N LYS A 147 6.07 20.69 -20.93
CA LYS A 147 7.17 20.26 -21.82
C LYS A 147 6.71 19.97 -23.24
N LEU A 148 5.45 19.62 -23.44
CA LEU A 148 4.88 19.34 -24.76
C LEU A 148 4.60 20.60 -25.60
N ARG A 149 4.62 21.79 -24.99
CA ARG A 149 4.34 23.06 -25.69
C ARG A 149 5.22 23.29 -26.91
N LYS A 150 6.48 22.88 -26.85
CA LYS A 150 7.47 23.02 -27.96
C LYS A 150 7.66 21.72 -28.75
N SER A 151 6.89 20.68 -28.45
CA SER A 151 7.06 19.37 -29.09
C SER A 151 6.50 19.37 -30.50
N LYS A 152 7.37 19.09 -31.49
CA LYS A 152 6.96 18.91 -32.89
C LYS A 152 5.99 17.75 -33.09
N ARG A 153 6.07 16.72 -32.24
CA ARG A 153 5.22 15.52 -32.33
C ARG A 153 3.82 15.75 -31.75
N PHE A 154 3.74 16.58 -30.72
CA PHE A 154 2.45 16.99 -30.16
C PHE A 154 1.73 17.96 -31.11
N ASP A 155 2.49 18.75 -31.87
CA ASP A 155 1.99 19.59 -32.96
C ASP A 155 0.80 20.45 -32.55
N MET A 156 1.03 21.27 -31.53
CA MET A 156 0.03 22.19 -30.99
C MET A 156 -0.56 23.13 -32.05
N PRO A 157 0.22 23.73 -32.99
CA PRO A 157 -0.36 24.63 -33.99
C PRO A 157 -1.46 23.98 -34.83
N SER A 158 -1.26 22.73 -35.26
CA SER A 158 -2.26 22.00 -36.04
C SER A 158 -3.51 21.63 -35.23
N LEU A 159 -3.37 21.46 -33.91
CA LEU A 159 -4.51 21.23 -33.02
C LEU A 159 -5.35 22.51 -32.92
N LEU A 160 -4.70 23.64 -32.66
CA LEU A 160 -5.34 24.94 -32.47
C LEU A 160 -5.98 25.48 -33.76
N ALA A 161 -5.45 25.10 -34.93
CA ALA A 161 -6.02 25.47 -36.23
C ALA A 161 -7.40 24.84 -36.51
N LYS A 162 -7.83 23.82 -35.74
CA LYS A 162 -9.12 23.15 -35.95
C LYS A 162 -10.32 23.95 -35.40
N ASP A 163 -10.14 24.62 -34.27
CA ASP A 163 -11.16 25.46 -33.65
C ASP A 163 -10.45 26.53 -32.80
N GLU A 164 -10.79 27.80 -33.01
CA GLU A 164 -10.19 28.94 -32.30
C GLU A 164 -10.39 28.83 -30.77
N ARG A 165 -11.49 28.19 -30.32
CA ARG A 165 -11.79 28.00 -28.90
C ARG A 165 -10.77 27.10 -28.20
N PHE A 166 -10.05 26.25 -28.94
CA PHE A 166 -9.02 25.39 -28.36
C PHE A 166 -7.85 26.16 -27.76
N HIS A 167 -7.65 27.43 -28.14
CA HIS A 167 -6.65 28.30 -27.52
C HIS A 167 -6.87 28.47 -26.01
N ASP A 168 -8.12 28.55 -25.55
CA ASP A 168 -8.46 28.75 -24.14
C ASP A 168 -8.66 27.42 -23.38
N MET A 169 -9.01 26.35 -24.11
CA MET A 169 -9.31 25.03 -23.57
C MET A 169 -8.05 24.16 -23.38
N LEU A 170 -7.07 24.24 -24.29
CA LEU A 170 -5.81 23.51 -24.17
C LEU A 170 -4.85 24.27 -23.26
N ARG A 171 -4.60 23.71 -22.08
CA ARG A 171 -3.77 24.29 -21.04
C ARG A 171 -2.60 23.37 -20.70
N PHE A 172 -1.68 23.89 -19.90
CA PHE A 172 -0.50 23.16 -19.49
C PHE A 172 -0.44 23.06 -17.97
N TRP A 173 -0.11 21.87 -17.47
CA TRP A 173 0.17 21.67 -16.06
C TRP A 173 1.68 21.70 -15.79
N THR A 174 2.02 22.12 -14.57
CA THR A 174 3.36 22.04 -14.00
C THR A 174 3.25 21.40 -12.61
N PRO A 175 4.35 20.86 -12.04
CA PRO A 175 4.34 20.33 -10.67
C PRO A 175 3.84 21.37 -9.65
N GLU A 176 4.20 22.64 -9.83
CA GLU A 176 3.77 23.73 -8.95
C GLU A 176 2.24 23.91 -8.99
N LEU A 177 1.63 23.85 -10.19
CA LEU A 177 0.17 23.95 -10.33
C LEU A 177 -0.55 22.81 -9.60
N CYS A 178 0.00 21.60 -9.66
CA CYS A 178 -0.56 20.42 -8.98
C CYS A 178 -0.50 20.58 -7.47
N TRP A 179 0.57 21.20 -6.96
CA TRP A 179 0.73 21.49 -5.54
C TRP A 179 -0.18 22.62 -5.04
N THR A 180 -0.26 23.73 -5.78
CA THR A 180 -0.99 24.93 -5.32
C THR A 180 -2.49 24.85 -5.53
N SER A 181 -2.95 24.15 -6.58
CA SER A 181 -4.36 24.14 -6.97
C SER A 181 -4.82 22.76 -7.49
N PRO A 182 -4.69 21.69 -6.67
CA PRO A 182 -5.08 20.34 -7.08
C PRO A 182 -6.57 20.23 -7.45
N GLU A 183 -7.42 21.00 -6.78
CA GLU A 183 -8.87 21.05 -6.99
C GLU A 183 -9.31 21.62 -8.34
N LYS A 184 -8.37 22.13 -9.15
CA LYS A 184 -8.66 22.59 -10.51
C LYS A 184 -9.07 21.44 -11.42
N PHE A 185 -8.50 20.25 -11.19
CA PHE A 185 -8.74 19.08 -12.03
C PHE A 185 -9.97 18.31 -11.53
N ASP A 186 -10.82 17.87 -12.46
CA ASP A 186 -11.99 17.03 -12.17
C ASP A 186 -11.66 15.54 -12.37
N LEU A 187 -10.71 15.26 -13.26
CA LEU A 187 -10.26 13.91 -13.60
C LEU A 187 -8.81 13.99 -14.10
N VAL A 188 -7.98 13.05 -13.67
CA VAL A 188 -6.63 12.86 -14.20
C VAL A 188 -6.58 11.55 -14.96
N LEU A 189 -6.09 11.60 -16.20
CA LEU A 189 -5.87 10.45 -17.05
C LEU A 189 -4.38 10.13 -17.08
N THR A 190 -4.01 8.90 -16.74
CA THR A 190 -2.61 8.47 -16.89
C THR A 190 -2.45 7.59 -18.12
N LEU A 191 -1.47 7.89 -18.97
CA LEU A 191 -1.05 7.04 -20.09
C LEU A 191 0.31 6.41 -19.76
N GLY A 192 0.30 5.15 -19.32
CA GLY A 192 1.52 4.41 -19.04
C GLY A 192 1.27 3.14 -18.23
N GLY A 193 2.30 2.66 -17.52
CA GLY A 193 2.17 1.60 -16.52
C GLY A 193 2.01 2.13 -15.10
N ASP A 194 2.05 1.24 -14.10
CA ASP A 194 1.91 1.56 -12.67
C ASP A 194 2.86 2.66 -12.19
N GLY A 195 4.10 2.72 -12.70
CA GLY A 195 5.05 3.80 -12.38
C GLY A 195 4.57 5.21 -12.75
N THR A 196 3.67 5.33 -13.72
CA THR A 196 3.02 6.61 -14.11
C THR A 196 1.96 7.01 -13.08
N VAL A 197 1.26 6.03 -12.52
CA VAL A 197 0.29 6.22 -11.43
C VAL A 197 1.03 6.66 -10.16
N LEU A 198 2.16 6.02 -9.83
CA LEU A 198 3.02 6.44 -8.71
C LEU A 198 3.59 7.84 -8.92
N PHE A 199 3.99 8.19 -10.14
CA PHE A 199 4.37 9.56 -10.46
C PHE A 199 3.22 10.55 -10.27
N THR A 200 1.99 10.15 -10.59
CA THR A 200 0.80 10.98 -10.36
C THR A 200 0.53 11.17 -8.87
N SER A 201 0.65 10.12 -8.04
CA SER A 201 0.61 10.25 -6.56
C SER A 201 1.68 11.22 -6.06
N TRP A 202 2.89 11.15 -6.63
CA TRP A 202 3.98 12.08 -6.30
C TRP A 202 3.65 13.54 -6.62
N LEU A 203 2.95 13.82 -7.73
CA LEU A 203 2.51 15.18 -8.09
C LEU A 203 1.48 15.75 -7.10
N PHE A 204 0.69 14.88 -6.46
CA PHE A 204 -0.40 15.27 -5.56
C PHE A 204 -0.14 14.77 -4.12
N GLN A 205 0.78 15.43 -3.42
CA GLN A 205 1.11 15.13 -2.00
C GLN A 205 0.04 15.60 -0.99
N ARG A 206 -1.13 16.01 -1.45
CA ARG A 206 -2.29 16.37 -0.61
C ARG A 206 -3.55 15.82 -1.27
N ILE A 207 -4.53 16.69 -1.55
CA ILE A 207 -5.76 16.37 -2.25
C ILE A 207 -5.44 15.80 -3.62
N VAL A 208 -5.99 14.63 -3.92
CA VAL A 208 -5.80 13.94 -5.19
C VAL A 208 -7.14 13.95 -5.95
N PRO A 209 -7.19 14.44 -7.19
CA PRO A 209 -8.36 14.27 -8.06
C PRO A 209 -8.55 12.79 -8.45
N PRO A 210 -9.74 12.38 -8.90
CA PRO A 210 -9.97 11.02 -9.41
C PRO A 210 -8.98 10.66 -10.52
N ILE A 211 -8.38 9.48 -10.44
CA ILE A 211 -7.36 9.01 -11.38
C ILE A 211 -7.91 7.85 -12.21
N LEU A 212 -7.90 7.99 -13.54
CA LEU A 212 -8.22 6.92 -14.49
C LEU A 212 -6.96 6.55 -15.26
N SER A 213 -6.56 5.29 -15.14
CA SER A 213 -5.26 4.84 -15.62
C SER A 213 -5.37 3.93 -16.84
N PHE A 214 -4.90 4.40 -17.99
CA PHE A 214 -4.80 3.62 -19.22
C PHE A 214 -3.46 2.90 -19.33
N SER A 215 -3.52 1.59 -19.55
CA SER A 215 -2.40 0.77 -20.00
C SER A 215 -2.23 0.87 -21.51
N LEU A 216 -0.99 0.76 -21.95
CA LEU A 216 -0.56 0.82 -23.36
C LEU A 216 0.11 -0.49 -23.82
N GLY A 217 -0.02 -1.53 -23.01
CA GLY A 217 0.64 -2.82 -23.15
C GLY A 217 0.08 -3.79 -22.11
N SER A 218 0.94 -4.50 -21.38
CA SER A 218 0.46 -5.35 -20.28
C SER A 218 -0.22 -4.52 -19.19
N LEU A 219 -1.43 -4.93 -18.80
CA LEU A 219 -2.13 -4.32 -17.66
C LEU A 219 -1.38 -4.63 -16.36
N GLY A 220 -1.01 -3.58 -15.63
CA GLY A 220 -0.53 -3.66 -14.25
C GLY A 220 -1.68 -3.72 -13.24
N PHE A 221 -1.36 -3.57 -11.96
CA PHE A 221 -2.36 -3.60 -10.88
C PHE A 221 -3.13 -2.28 -10.73
N LEU A 222 -2.55 -1.17 -11.19
CA LEU A 222 -3.15 0.16 -11.10
C LEU A 222 -3.66 0.69 -12.44
N THR A 223 -3.27 0.05 -13.56
CA THR A 223 -3.67 0.44 -14.92
C THR A 223 -4.72 -0.52 -15.46
N ASN A 224 -5.99 -0.27 -15.14
CA ASN A 224 -7.09 -1.20 -15.40
C ASN A 224 -7.88 -0.92 -16.68
N PHE A 225 -7.57 0.17 -17.40
CA PHE A 225 -8.21 0.52 -18.66
C PHE A 225 -7.26 0.29 -19.83
N GLU A 226 -7.73 -0.32 -20.91
CA GLU A 226 -6.95 -0.44 -22.13
C GLU A 226 -7.08 0.83 -22.97
N PHE A 227 -5.96 1.42 -23.41
CA PHE A 227 -6.00 2.65 -24.21
C PHE A 227 -6.75 2.48 -25.53
N ALA A 228 -6.75 1.29 -26.15
CA ALA A 228 -7.50 1.03 -27.38
C ALA A 228 -9.01 1.33 -27.22
N GLN A 229 -9.54 1.20 -26.00
CA GLN A 229 -10.96 1.39 -25.68
C GLN A 229 -11.22 2.72 -24.96
N HIS A 230 -10.28 3.67 -24.99
CA HIS A 230 -10.37 4.92 -24.25
C HIS A 230 -11.66 5.70 -24.51
N GLN A 231 -12.11 5.77 -25.77
CA GLN A 231 -13.30 6.52 -26.15
C GLN A 231 -14.56 5.95 -25.50
N ASN A 232 -14.73 4.63 -25.55
CA ASN A 232 -15.86 3.92 -24.96
C ASN A 232 -15.86 4.05 -23.44
N ALA A 233 -14.70 3.85 -22.81
CA ALA A 233 -14.55 3.97 -21.36
C ALA A 233 -14.88 5.39 -20.88
N LEU A 234 -14.33 6.41 -21.53
CA LEU A 234 -14.53 7.82 -21.20
C LEU A 234 -15.97 8.26 -21.46
N ASN A 235 -16.59 7.83 -22.55
CA ASN A 235 -18.01 8.09 -22.82
C ASN A 235 -18.92 7.51 -21.73
N LYS A 236 -18.65 6.29 -21.28
CA LYS A 236 -19.42 5.63 -20.22
C LYS A 236 -19.27 6.39 -18.89
N ILE A 237 -18.03 6.70 -18.50
CA ILE A 237 -17.70 7.32 -17.20
C ILE A 237 -18.17 8.76 -17.11
N MET A 238 -18.02 9.53 -18.18
CA MET A 238 -18.43 10.95 -18.24
C MET A 238 -19.89 11.15 -18.68
N GLY A 239 -20.56 10.09 -19.13
CA GLY A 239 -21.96 10.08 -19.53
C GLY A 239 -22.90 9.54 -18.45
N ASP A 240 -23.93 8.81 -18.87
CA ASP A 240 -25.02 8.40 -17.98
C ASP A 240 -24.67 7.30 -16.99
N ALA A 241 -23.62 6.51 -17.24
CA ALA A 241 -23.24 5.44 -16.32
C ALA A 241 -22.49 5.98 -15.10
N GLY A 242 -21.83 7.13 -15.21
CA GLY A 242 -21.08 7.77 -14.12
C GLY A 242 -19.79 7.05 -13.73
N MET A 243 -19.08 7.65 -12.77
CA MET A 243 -17.76 7.21 -12.31
C MET A 243 -17.86 6.45 -10.99
N ARG A 244 -17.29 5.24 -10.92
CA ARG A 244 -17.10 4.52 -9.66
C ARG A 244 -15.68 4.72 -9.17
N VAL A 245 -15.51 5.02 -7.89
CA VAL A 245 -14.20 5.38 -7.34
C VAL A 245 -13.85 4.48 -6.16
N ASN A 246 -12.64 3.95 -6.17
CA ASN A 246 -12.03 3.26 -5.04
C ASN A 246 -11.00 4.19 -4.37
N LEU A 247 -11.08 4.36 -3.06
CA LEU A 247 -10.17 5.18 -2.29
C LEU A 247 -9.04 4.31 -1.77
N ARG A 248 -7.88 4.34 -2.43
CA ARG A 248 -6.71 3.57 -2.03
C ARG A 248 -5.96 4.29 -0.90
N MET A 249 -5.60 3.55 0.14
CA MET A 249 -4.84 4.08 1.27
C MET A 249 -3.46 4.57 0.82
N ARG A 250 -2.98 5.66 1.45
CA ARG A 250 -1.58 6.12 1.39
C ARG A 250 -0.98 6.20 2.78
N PHE A 251 0.34 6.26 2.89
CA PHE A 251 1.03 6.65 4.11
C PHE A 251 1.44 8.11 4.07
N THR A 252 1.30 8.78 5.21
CA THR A 252 2.06 9.99 5.51
C THR A 252 3.32 9.56 6.26
N CYS A 253 4.48 9.74 5.62
CA CYS A 253 5.78 9.41 6.20
C CYS A 253 6.52 10.71 6.55
N THR A 254 6.93 10.88 7.80
CA THR A 254 7.60 12.10 8.27
C THR A 254 8.98 11.78 8.84
N VAL A 255 10.01 12.42 8.31
CA VAL A 255 11.40 12.24 8.74
C VAL A 255 11.73 13.25 9.83
N TYR A 256 12.25 12.75 10.95
CA TYR A 256 12.68 13.56 12.09
C TYR A 256 14.19 13.46 12.28
N ARG A 257 14.84 14.62 12.39
CA ARG A 257 16.28 14.77 12.53
C ARG A 257 16.67 14.98 13.98
N TYR A 258 17.62 14.19 14.46
CA TYR A 258 18.11 14.28 15.83
C TYR A 258 19.10 15.42 16.01
N GLN A 259 18.88 16.23 17.05
CA GLN A 259 19.77 17.31 17.46
C GLN A 259 20.64 16.89 18.64
N LYS A 260 21.92 16.61 18.38
CA LYS A 260 22.88 16.22 19.44
C LYS A 260 23.14 17.33 20.47
N HIS A 261 23.07 18.59 20.03
CA HIS A 261 23.38 19.78 20.85
C HIS A 261 22.19 20.74 20.89
N ALA A 262 20.97 20.20 21.04
CA ALA A 262 19.78 21.03 21.24
C ALA A 262 19.96 21.95 22.46
N ALA A 263 19.60 23.22 22.31
CA ALA A 263 19.61 24.16 23.42
C ALA A 263 18.62 23.71 24.52
N PRO A 264 18.84 24.06 25.80
CA PRO A 264 17.88 23.80 26.86
C PRO A 264 16.50 24.38 26.49
N GLY A 265 15.47 23.54 26.50
CA GLY A 265 14.09 23.92 26.11
C GLY A 265 13.77 23.79 24.61
N ALA A 266 14.75 23.48 23.75
CA ALA A 266 14.51 23.19 22.33
C ALA A 266 14.14 21.72 22.12
N PRO A 267 13.27 21.40 21.13
CA PRO A 267 12.89 20.01 20.84
C PRO A 267 14.11 19.21 20.36
N GLN A 268 14.28 18.01 20.91
CA GLN A 268 15.42 17.14 20.59
C GLN A 268 15.39 16.60 19.14
N HIS A 269 14.20 16.58 18.53
CA HIS A 269 13.99 16.17 17.14
C HIS A 269 13.28 17.28 16.37
N ILE A 270 13.73 17.56 15.15
CA ILE A 270 13.06 18.50 14.23
C ILE A 270 12.43 17.71 13.11
N GLU A 271 11.18 18.03 12.79
CA GLU A 271 10.53 17.58 11.56
C GLU A 271 11.27 18.15 10.34
N ALA A 272 11.69 17.29 9.43
CA ALA A 272 12.38 17.68 8.21
C ALA A 272 11.44 17.55 7.00
N GLU A 273 11.35 16.37 6.43
CA GLU A 273 10.65 16.13 5.17
C GLU A 273 9.45 15.22 5.43
N GLN A 274 8.35 15.51 4.75
CA GLN A 274 7.13 14.72 4.80
C GLN A 274 6.74 14.29 3.38
N PHE A 275 6.36 13.02 3.23
CA PHE A 275 6.00 12.42 1.94
C PHE A 275 4.71 11.61 2.05
N GLU A 276 3.89 11.72 1.02
CA GLU A 276 2.71 10.87 0.80
C GLU A 276 3.08 9.72 -0.14
N VAL A 277 2.85 8.49 0.34
CA VAL A 277 3.33 7.25 -0.28
C VAL A 277 2.16 6.33 -0.60
N LEU A 278 2.04 5.88 -1.85
CA LEU A 278 0.95 5.00 -2.27
C LEU A 278 1.26 3.52 -2.04
N ASN A 279 2.47 3.07 -2.35
CA ASN A 279 2.84 1.67 -2.26
C ASN A 279 3.59 1.37 -0.97
N GLU A 280 4.80 1.90 -0.81
CA GLU A 280 5.65 1.54 0.34
C GLU A 280 6.71 2.57 0.73
N LEU A 281 7.01 2.58 2.03
CA LEU A 281 8.26 3.09 2.59
C LEU A 281 9.23 1.91 2.74
N VAL A 282 10.38 2.01 2.07
CA VAL A 282 11.49 1.07 2.21
C VAL A 282 12.54 1.71 3.09
N ILE A 283 13.04 0.97 4.08
CA ILE A 283 14.19 1.37 4.89
C ILE A 283 15.26 0.28 4.76
N ASP A 284 16.38 0.61 4.14
CA ASP A 284 17.47 -0.33 3.86
C ASP A 284 18.83 0.15 4.43
N ARG A 285 19.78 -0.77 4.56
CA ARG A 285 21.16 -0.49 5.01
C ARG A 285 21.98 0.37 4.03
N GLY A 286 21.45 0.64 2.84
CA GLY A 286 22.12 1.32 1.76
C GLY A 286 23.46 0.69 1.36
N PRO A 287 24.52 1.50 1.14
CA PRO A 287 25.80 0.98 0.72
C PRO A 287 26.58 0.28 1.84
N SER A 288 26.09 0.33 3.09
CA SER A 288 26.76 -0.28 4.24
C SER A 288 26.87 -1.80 4.06
N PRO A 289 28.04 -2.42 4.29
CA PRO A 289 28.17 -3.87 4.28
C PRO A 289 27.59 -4.53 5.56
N TYR A 290 27.33 -3.74 6.60
CA TYR A 290 26.75 -4.23 7.85
C TYR A 290 25.23 -4.31 7.76
N VAL A 291 24.67 -5.33 8.42
CA VAL A 291 23.23 -5.50 8.65
C VAL A 291 22.67 -4.25 9.34
N SER A 292 21.51 -3.78 8.88
CA SER A 292 20.84 -2.65 9.53
C SER A 292 20.32 -3.06 10.91
N GLN A 293 20.42 -2.16 11.88
CA GLN A 293 19.83 -2.33 13.20
C GLN A 293 18.86 -1.17 13.42
N LEU A 294 17.56 -1.44 13.27
CA LEU A 294 16.52 -0.41 13.37
C LEU A 294 15.57 -0.74 14.52
N GLU A 295 15.25 0.23 15.35
CA GLU A 295 14.25 0.06 16.40
C GLU A 295 12.87 0.41 15.84
N LEU A 296 11.96 -0.57 15.83
CA LEU A 296 10.58 -0.38 15.41
C LEU A 296 9.69 -0.19 16.64
N TYR A 297 9.02 0.95 16.69
CA TYR A 297 8.05 1.29 17.70
C TYR A 297 6.65 1.38 17.09
N GLY A 298 5.64 0.94 17.84
CA GLY A 298 4.22 1.16 17.55
C GLY A 298 3.58 1.84 18.74
N ASP A 299 2.94 2.98 18.52
CA ASP A 299 2.32 3.81 19.57
C ASP A 299 3.29 4.08 20.73
N ASN A 300 4.53 4.41 20.39
CA ASN A 300 5.67 4.66 21.28
C ASN A 300 6.22 3.45 22.07
N ASN A 301 5.65 2.25 21.91
CA ASN A 301 6.17 1.02 22.52
C ASN A 301 7.13 0.31 21.56
N LEU A 302 8.28 -0.14 22.07
CA LEU A 302 9.23 -0.91 21.26
C LEU A 302 8.60 -2.26 20.91
N LEU A 303 8.35 -2.50 19.62
CA LEU A 303 7.82 -3.77 19.14
C LEU A 303 8.95 -4.78 18.93
N THR A 304 9.98 -4.36 18.19
CA THR A 304 11.14 -5.21 17.88
C THR A 304 12.32 -4.39 17.39
N VAL A 305 13.48 -5.03 17.31
CA VAL A 305 14.67 -4.50 16.64
C VAL A 305 14.88 -5.27 15.34
N VAL A 306 14.73 -4.57 14.21
CA VAL A 306 14.96 -5.09 12.87
C VAL A 306 16.45 -5.29 12.67
N GLN A 307 16.86 -6.55 12.54
CA GLN A 307 18.21 -6.96 12.13
C GLN A 307 18.11 -7.64 10.77
N ALA A 308 18.26 -6.85 9.70
CA ALA A 308 18.00 -7.28 8.34
C ALA A 308 18.75 -6.39 7.33
N ASP A 309 18.71 -6.71 6.04
CA ASP A 309 19.11 -5.75 5.01
C ASP A 309 18.23 -4.50 5.04
N GLY A 310 16.98 -4.67 5.49
CA GLY A 310 16.03 -3.58 5.69
C GLY A 310 14.64 -4.08 6.08
N CYS A 311 13.66 -3.18 6.02
CA CYS A 311 12.25 -3.50 6.17
C CYS A 311 11.40 -2.61 5.25
N ILE A 312 10.27 -3.15 4.81
CA ILE A 312 9.29 -2.51 3.95
C ILE A 312 8.02 -2.33 4.77
N PHE A 313 7.51 -1.10 4.78
CA PHE A 313 6.17 -0.78 5.26
C PHE A 313 5.32 -0.48 4.05
N SER A 314 4.36 -1.35 3.76
CA SER A 314 3.56 -1.29 2.53
C SER A 314 2.08 -1.10 2.83
N THR A 315 1.41 -0.32 1.99
CA THR A 315 -0.05 -0.25 1.98
C THR A 315 -0.63 -1.52 1.35
N PRO A 316 -1.94 -1.78 1.46
CA PRO A 316 -2.59 -2.86 0.72
C PRO A 316 -2.37 -2.75 -0.79
N THR A 317 -2.24 -1.52 -1.32
CA THR A 317 -1.95 -1.26 -2.73
C THR A 317 -0.52 -1.66 -3.09
N GLY A 318 0.45 -1.37 -2.23
CA GLY A 318 1.84 -1.79 -2.41
C GLY A 318 2.09 -3.29 -2.13
N SER A 319 1.11 -4.02 -1.61
CA SER A 319 1.25 -5.47 -1.35
C SER A 319 1.58 -6.28 -2.61
N THR A 320 1.27 -5.75 -3.80
CA THR A 320 1.59 -6.35 -5.11
C THR A 320 2.90 -5.85 -5.71
N ALA A 321 3.60 -4.92 -5.04
CA ALA A 321 4.83 -4.28 -5.51
C ALA A 321 6.06 -4.90 -4.83
N TYR A 322 6.95 -4.08 -4.25
CA TYR A 322 8.21 -4.58 -3.71
C TYR A 322 8.00 -5.51 -2.50
N SER A 323 6.95 -5.26 -1.70
CA SER A 323 6.57 -6.13 -0.59
C SER A 323 6.32 -7.58 -1.03
N LEU A 324 5.70 -7.79 -2.20
CA LEU A 324 5.46 -9.14 -2.73
C LEU A 324 6.77 -9.86 -3.02
N SER A 325 7.72 -9.17 -3.65
CA SER A 325 9.03 -9.72 -3.99
C SER A 325 9.86 -10.07 -2.75
N ALA A 326 9.67 -9.34 -1.65
CA ALA A 326 10.31 -9.61 -0.36
C ALA A 326 9.59 -10.71 0.47
N GLY A 327 8.55 -11.35 -0.07
CA GLY A 327 7.82 -12.44 0.58
C GLY A 327 6.60 -12.01 1.41
N GLY A 328 6.16 -10.75 1.28
CA GLY A 328 4.92 -10.27 1.87
C GLY A 328 3.66 -10.87 1.20
N SER A 329 2.53 -10.80 1.89
CA SER A 329 1.26 -11.33 1.39
C SER A 329 0.54 -10.35 0.47
N LEU A 330 -0.26 -10.88 -0.46
CA LEU A 330 -1.21 -10.11 -1.26
C LEU A 330 -2.38 -9.68 -0.38
N VAL A 331 -2.70 -8.39 -0.39
CA VAL A 331 -3.78 -7.81 0.43
C VAL A 331 -4.72 -7.02 -0.46
N HIS A 332 -6.02 -7.24 -0.29
CA HIS A 332 -7.04 -6.51 -1.04
C HIS A 332 -7.00 -5.01 -0.69
N PRO A 333 -7.10 -4.06 -1.65
CA PRO A 333 -6.98 -2.61 -1.39
C PRO A 333 -7.93 -2.05 -0.34
N ASP A 334 -9.09 -2.69 -0.16
CA ASP A 334 -10.11 -2.28 0.81
C ASP A 334 -9.84 -2.73 2.25
N ILE A 335 -8.82 -3.56 2.49
CA ILE A 335 -8.45 -4.01 3.84
C ILE A 335 -7.58 -2.92 4.49
N PRO A 336 -8.04 -2.26 5.57
CA PRO A 336 -7.23 -1.28 6.27
C PRO A 336 -6.11 -1.98 7.07
N ALA A 337 -4.90 -1.99 6.52
CA ALA A 337 -3.75 -2.60 7.18
C ALA A 337 -2.42 -1.98 6.72
N ILE A 338 -1.43 -2.02 7.60
CA ILE A 338 -0.03 -1.73 7.29
C ILE A 338 0.72 -3.04 7.21
N LEU A 339 1.35 -3.34 6.08
CA LEU A 339 2.16 -4.54 5.91
C LEU A 339 3.60 -4.23 6.33
N LEU A 340 4.15 -5.02 7.25
CA LEU A 340 5.57 -5.03 7.59
C LEU A 340 6.23 -6.25 6.97
N THR A 341 7.16 -6.04 6.05
CA THR A 341 7.90 -7.11 5.37
C THR A 341 9.40 -6.91 5.55
N PRO A 342 10.11 -7.77 6.31
CA PRO A 342 11.56 -7.67 6.43
C PRO A 342 12.28 -8.06 5.13
N ILE A 343 13.40 -7.40 4.84
CA ILE A 343 14.25 -7.71 3.68
C ILE A 343 15.45 -8.52 4.18
N CYS A 344 15.52 -9.81 3.83
CA CYS A 344 16.61 -10.71 4.24
C CYS A 344 16.94 -10.63 5.74
N PRO A 345 16.00 -10.94 6.66
CA PRO A 345 16.25 -10.85 8.09
C PRO A 345 17.29 -11.89 8.55
N HIS A 346 18.14 -11.49 9.50
CA HIS A 346 19.14 -12.37 10.10
C HIS A 346 18.54 -13.42 11.04
N THR A 347 17.30 -13.19 11.51
CA THR A 347 16.53 -14.15 12.30
C THR A 347 15.45 -14.80 11.43
N LEU A 348 15.33 -16.13 11.53
CA LEU A 348 14.32 -16.91 10.80
C LEU A 348 12.89 -16.70 11.34
N SER A 349 12.75 -16.17 12.56
CA SER A 349 11.46 -15.92 13.20
C SER A 349 10.83 -14.59 12.79
N PHE A 350 11.60 -13.67 12.18
CA PHE A 350 11.04 -12.40 11.74
C PHE A 350 10.33 -12.56 10.40
N ARG A 351 9.02 -12.80 10.48
CA ARG A 351 8.12 -13.02 9.34
C ARG A 351 7.37 -11.74 8.97
N PRO A 352 6.84 -11.65 7.74
CA PRO A 352 5.92 -10.59 7.36
C PRO A 352 4.70 -10.56 8.27
N MET A 353 4.20 -9.37 8.59
CA MET A 353 3.07 -9.15 9.50
C MET A 353 2.12 -8.07 8.96
N LEU A 354 0.84 -8.18 9.29
CA LEU A 354 -0.14 -7.12 9.08
C LEU A 354 -0.40 -6.42 10.41
N LEU A 355 -0.25 -5.11 10.41
CA LEU A 355 -0.52 -4.22 11.54
C LEU A 355 -1.78 -3.40 11.24
N ASN A 356 -2.40 -2.86 12.29
CA ASN A 356 -3.60 -2.03 12.16
C ASN A 356 -3.27 -0.68 11.48
N ASP A 357 -4.18 -0.16 10.66
CA ASP A 357 -4.02 1.13 9.96
C ASP A 357 -3.97 2.34 10.90
N SER A 358 -4.53 2.20 12.10
CA SER A 358 -4.55 3.25 13.12
C SER A 358 -3.27 3.35 13.96
N MET A 359 -2.32 2.41 13.82
CA MET A 359 -1.10 2.40 14.61
C MET A 359 -0.10 3.43 14.09
N LEU A 360 0.46 4.26 14.97
CA LEU A 360 1.55 5.16 14.60
C LEU A 360 2.88 4.40 14.73
N LEU A 361 3.50 4.09 13.59
CA LEU A 361 4.80 3.44 13.58
C LEU A 361 5.91 4.47 13.60
N ARG A 362 6.98 4.16 14.34
CA ARG A 362 8.22 4.94 14.35
C ARG A 362 9.40 4.00 14.18
N VAL A 363 10.20 4.22 13.15
CA VAL A 363 11.42 3.46 12.89
C VAL A 363 12.62 4.36 13.14
N ALA A 364 13.43 4.02 14.13
CA ALA A 364 14.58 4.80 14.54
C ALA A 364 15.90 4.09 14.25
N VAL A 365 16.91 4.86 13.87
CA VAL A 365 18.30 4.40 13.84
C VAL A 365 18.89 4.64 15.24
N PRO A 366 19.30 3.59 15.98
CA PRO A 366 19.88 3.75 17.31
C PRO A 366 21.07 4.70 17.33
N ARG A 367 21.24 5.46 18.42
CA ARG A 367 22.34 6.43 18.56
C ARG A 367 23.74 5.78 18.51
N ASN A 368 23.82 4.51 18.92
CA ASN A 368 25.03 3.69 18.93
C ASN A 368 25.13 2.78 17.68
N SER A 369 24.25 2.95 16.67
CA SER A 369 24.32 2.17 15.44
C SER A 369 25.62 2.41 14.70
N ARG A 370 26.25 1.33 14.22
CA ARG A 370 27.50 1.36 13.46
C ARG A 370 27.36 1.97 12.06
N ALA A 371 26.14 1.94 11.51
CA ALA A 371 25.85 2.41 10.16
C ALA A 371 24.58 3.26 10.13
N THR A 372 24.46 4.08 9.09
CA THR A 372 23.23 4.80 8.74
C THR A 372 22.28 3.87 7.99
N ALA A 373 21.04 4.32 7.81
CA ALA A 373 20.05 3.66 6.97
C ALA A 373 19.55 4.62 5.89
N TYR A 374 18.84 4.11 4.89
CA TYR A 374 18.27 4.91 3.82
C TYR A 374 16.79 4.61 3.71
N CYS A 375 15.98 5.67 3.69
CA CYS A 375 14.56 5.61 3.36
C CYS A 375 14.35 5.84 1.87
N ALA A 376 13.41 5.13 1.27
CA ALA A 376 12.87 5.43 -0.05
C ALA A 376 11.35 5.37 -0.02
N PHE A 377 10.71 6.34 -0.66
CA PHE A 377 9.26 6.57 -0.69
C PHE A 377 8.75 6.26 -2.10
N ASP A 378 7.97 5.18 -2.28
CA ASP A 378 7.54 4.68 -3.60
C ASP A 378 8.70 4.48 -4.60
N GLY A 379 9.86 4.03 -4.10
CA GLY A 379 11.08 3.86 -4.90
C GLY A 379 11.75 5.18 -5.34
N LYS A 380 11.35 6.32 -4.76
CA LYS A 380 11.92 7.66 -5.00
C LYS A 380 12.33 8.32 -3.69
N GLY A 381 12.87 9.54 -3.80
CA GLY A 381 13.14 10.40 -2.63
C GLY A 381 14.07 9.73 -1.63
N ARG A 382 15.22 9.22 -2.08
CA ARG A 382 16.12 8.48 -1.19
C ARG A 382 16.73 9.43 -0.14
N VAL A 383 16.45 9.18 1.13
CA VAL A 383 16.85 10.03 2.26
C VAL A 383 17.70 9.20 3.23
N GLU A 384 18.90 9.67 3.56
CA GLU A 384 19.73 9.04 4.59
C GLU A 384 19.14 9.33 5.98
N LEU A 385 19.01 8.32 6.84
CA LEU A 385 18.74 8.41 8.27
C LEU A 385 20.02 8.18 9.06
N ARG A 386 20.41 9.16 9.86
CA ARG A 386 21.60 9.10 10.72
C ARG A 386 21.25 8.61 12.12
N GLN A 387 22.27 8.34 12.92
CA GLN A 387 22.11 7.91 14.30
C GLN A 387 21.24 8.88 15.11
N GLY A 388 20.16 8.36 15.68
CA GLY A 388 19.15 9.12 16.43
C GLY A 388 17.99 9.64 15.58
N ASP A 389 18.13 9.71 14.25
CA ASP A 389 17.03 10.06 13.35
C ASP A 389 15.99 8.96 13.35
N HIS A 390 14.75 9.34 13.03
CA HIS A 390 13.67 8.38 12.85
C HIS A 390 12.69 8.83 11.78
N VAL A 391 11.92 7.88 11.28
CA VAL A 391 10.78 8.13 10.39
C VAL A 391 9.52 7.63 11.05
N THR A 392 8.45 8.42 11.01
CA THR A 392 7.12 8.02 11.44
C THR A 392 6.27 7.63 10.24
N ILE A 393 5.38 6.67 10.41
CA ILE A 393 4.48 6.14 9.38
C ILE A 393 3.09 6.11 9.96
N ALA A 394 2.15 6.77 9.28
CA ALA A 394 0.73 6.77 9.62
C ALA A 394 -0.11 6.63 8.36
N ALA A 395 -1.32 6.10 8.49
CA ALA A 395 -2.31 6.16 7.41
C ALA A 395 -2.62 7.63 7.08
N SER A 396 -2.49 7.97 5.81
CA SER A 396 -2.69 9.32 5.31
C SER A 396 -4.16 9.73 5.39
N GLN A 397 -4.39 10.99 5.74
CA GLN A 397 -5.71 11.60 5.59
C GLN A 397 -6.08 11.81 4.11
N TYR A 398 -5.15 11.75 3.17
CA TYR A 398 -5.39 11.99 1.75
C TYR A 398 -5.30 10.67 0.95
N PRO A 399 -6.39 9.91 0.80
CA PRO A 399 -6.39 8.69 0.00
C PRO A 399 -6.18 9.01 -1.49
N PHE A 400 -5.83 7.98 -2.26
CA PHE A 400 -5.63 8.05 -3.70
C PHE A 400 -6.87 7.51 -4.43
N PRO A 401 -7.76 8.38 -4.96
CA PRO A 401 -9.00 7.98 -5.61
C PRO A 401 -8.72 7.48 -7.02
N THR A 402 -9.05 6.22 -7.25
CA THR A 402 -8.88 5.56 -8.55
C THR A 402 -10.23 5.18 -9.13
N VAL A 403 -10.41 5.44 -10.42
CA VAL A 403 -11.62 5.06 -11.15
C VAL A 403 -11.62 3.57 -11.39
N LEU A 404 -12.71 2.90 -11.00
CA LEU A 404 -12.89 1.47 -11.18
C LEU A 404 -13.39 1.17 -12.59
N SER A 405 -12.75 0.21 -13.27
CA SER A 405 -13.28 -0.29 -14.55
C SER A 405 -14.42 -1.29 -14.32
N GLN A 406 -14.25 -2.18 -13.35
CA GLN A 406 -15.16 -3.26 -12.99
C GLN A 406 -15.14 -3.52 -11.47
N PRO A 407 -16.21 -4.12 -10.88
CA PRO A 407 -16.23 -4.45 -9.45
C PRO A 407 -15.13 -5.43 -9.02
N THR A 408 -14.72 -6.35 -9.90
CA THR A 408 -13.76 -7.44 -9.62
C THR A 408 -12.34 -7.13 -10.08
N GLU A 409 -12.03 -5.86 -10.40
CA GLU A 409 -10.80 -5.48 -11.10
C GLU A 409 -9.51 -5.97 -10.43
N TRP A 410 -9.50 -6.14 -9.11
CA TRP A 410 -8.34 -6.61 -8.37
C TRP A 410 -8.05 -8.09 -8.64
N PHE A 411 -9.08 -8.95 -8.60
CA PHE A 411 -8.96 -10.38 -8.93
C PHE A 411 -8.61 -10.58 -10.41
N ASP A 412 -9.19 -9.77 -11.30
CA ASP A 412 -8.89 -9.78 -12.72
C ASP A 412 -7.43 -9.40 -12.97
N SER A 413 -6.90 -8.45 -12.21
CA SER A 413 -5.50 -8.04 -12.30
C SER A 413 -4.55 -9.11 -11.75
N LEU A 414 -4.86 -9.73 -10.61
CA LEU A 414 -4.10 -10.87 -10.09
C LEU A 414 -4.04 -12.03 -11.10
N SER A 415 -5.18 -12.38 -11.69
CA SER A 415 -5.28 -13.48 -12.64
C SER A 415 -4.46 -13.21 -13.90
N ARG A 416 -4.45 -11.96 -14.40
CA ARG A 416 -3.69 -11.56 -15.59
C ARG A 416 -2.19 -11.42 -15.31
N THR A 417 -1.82 -10.73 -14.23
CA THR A 417 -0.42 -10.37 -13.94
C THR A 417 0.36 -11.53 -13.32
N LEU A 418 -0.26 -12.32 -12.43
CA LEU A 418 0.39 -13.45 -11.75
C LEU A 418 0.01 -14.82 -12.34
N ARG A 419 -0.84 -14.87 -13.38
CA ARG A 419 -1.41 -16.11 -13.92
C ARG A 419 -2.05 -16.97 -12.83
N TRP A 420 -2.72 -16.32 -11.89
CA TRP A 420 -3.21 -16.96 -10.67
C TRP A 420 -4.14 -18.14 -10.99
N ASN A 421 -3.73 -19.32 -10.53
CA ASN A 421 -4.44 -20.60 -10.69
C ASN A 421 -4.70 -21.02 -12.16
N ASN A 422 -3.93 -20.50 -13.12
CA ASN A 422 -4.02 -20.95 -14.50
C ASN A 422 -3.25 -22.29 -14.65
N ARG A 423 -3.96 -23.41 -14.52
CA ARG A 423 -3.40 -24.76 -14.69
C ARG A 423 -3.52 -25.16 -16.17
N GLY A 424 -2.39 -25.36 -16.84
CA GLY A 424 -2.35 -25.77 -18.26
C GLY A 424 -2.92 -27.17 -18.56
N ALA A 425 -3.14 -27.99 -17.52
CA ALA A 425 -3.86 -29.25 -17.61
C ALA A 425 -4.85 -29.31 -16.43
N GLN A 426 -6.15 -29.21 -16.72
CA GLN A 426 -7.17 -29.65 -15.79
C GLN A 426 -7.14 -31.17 -15.77
N GLN A 427 -6.92 -31.78 -14.59
CA GLN A 427 -7.29 -33.18 -14.40
C GLN A 427 -8.77 -33.30 -14.80
N LYS A 428 -9.10 -34.31 -15.62
CA LYS A 428 -10.50 -34.64 -15.90
C LYS A 428 -11.23 -34.69 -14.56
N ALA A 429 -12.40 -34.06 -14.50
CA ALA A 429 -13.27 -34.18 -13.35
C ALA A 429 -13.48 -35.68 -13.08
N TRP A 430 -13.47 -36.06 -11.81
CA TRP A 430 -13.84 -37.41 -11.41
C TRP A 430 -15.33 -37.56 -11.72
N ASP A 431 -15.65 -38.14 -12.89
CA ASP A 431 -17.00 -38.57 -13.21
C ASP A 431 -17.28 -39.83 -12.39
N GLY A 432 -17.79 -39.62 -11.17
CA GLY A 432 -18.24 -40.69 -10.28
C GLY A 432 -19.59 -41.29 -10.65
N ASP A 433 -20.04 -41.10 -11.89
CA ASP A 433 -21.27 -41.71 -12.41
C ASP A 433 -20.90 -42.84 -13.36
N GLU A 434 -20.93 -44.06 -12.84
CA GLU A 434 -21.23 -45.25 -13.65
C GLU A 434 -22.63 -45.04 -14.24
N LYS A 435 -22.70 -44.51 -15.46
CA LYS A 435 -23.88 -44.68 -16.29
C LYS A 435 -23.91 -46.14 -16.73
N GLU A 436 -24.85 -46.89 -16.18
CA GLU A 436 -25.32 -48.13 -16.79
C GLU A 436 -25.84 -47.79 -18.19
N ASP A 437 -24.98 -47.94 -19.20
CA ASP A 437 -25.41 -47.95 -20.59
C ASP A 437 -26.19 -49.26 -20.83
N GLU A 438 -27.45 -49.11 -21.21
CA GLU A 438 -28.43 -50.18 -21.47
C GLU A 438 -28.14 -50.97 -22.77
N ASP A 439 -26.86 -51.20 -23.10
CA ASP A 439 -26.45 -51.99 -24.26
C ASP A 439 -25.15 -52.78 -23.99
N GLY A 440 -25.28 -53.85 -23.21
CA GLY A 440 -24.65 -55.15 -23.47
C GLY A 440 -23.13 -55.25 -23.70
N THR A 441 -22.33 -54.24 -23.40
CA THR A 441 -20.86 -54.30 -23.47
C THR A 441 -20.24 -53.60 -22.26
N THR A 442 -19.90 -54.41 -21.25
CA THR A 442 -19.11 -54.00 -20.10
C THR A 442 -17.75 -53.46 -20.55
N LYS A 443 -17.59 -52.13 -20.56
CA LYS A 443 -16.26 -51.51 -20.48
C LYS A 443 -15.84 -51.55 -19.03
N ASP A 444 -14.92 -52.46 -18.76
CA ASP A 444 -14.21 -52.54 -17.49
C ASP A 444 -13.56 -51.18 -17.21
N THR A 445 -14.10 -50.47 -16.23
CA THR A 445 -13.49 -49.28 -15.63
C THR A 445 -13.14 -49.55 -14.17
N GLY A 446 -12.83 -50.81 -13.86
CA GLY A 446 -12.15 -51.19 -12.64
C GLY A 446 -10.77 -50.55 -12.56
N PHE A 447 -10.39 -50.08 -11.38
CA PHE A 447 -9.00 -49.77 -11.07
C PHE A 447 -8.17 -51.05 -11.24
N ASP A 448 -7.25 -51.08 -12.21
CA ASP A 448 -6.29 -52.18 -12.49
C ASP A 448 -5.19 -52.33 -11.40
N ILE A 449 -5.50 -51.98 -10.14
CA ILE A 449 -4.58 -52.11 -9.02
C ILE A 449 -5.17 -53.13 -8.04
N ASP A 450 -4.70 -54.37 -8.16
CA ASP A 450 -4.90 -55.41 -7.15
C ASP A 450 -4.20 -54.98 -5.85
N PHE A 451 -4.95 -54.49 -4.87
CA PHE A 451 -4.42 -54.20 -3.53
C PHE A 451 -4.37 -55.44 -2.61
N ASP A 452 -4.75 -56.61 -3.12
CA ASP A 452 -4.80 -57.87 -2.36
C ASP A 452 -3.70 -58.85 -2.78
N ASN A 453 -2.43 -58.42 -2.67
CA ASN A 453 -1.28 -59.26 -2.26
C ASN A 453 0.04 -58.51 -2.50
N ASP A 454 0.47 -57.72 -1.52
CA ASP A 454 1.90 -57.56 -1.24
C ASP A 454 2.06 -57.10 0.22
N GLU A 455 1.87 -58.05 1.14
CA GLU A 455 2.58 -58.04 2.41
C GLU A 455 4.10 -58.18 2.14
N ALA A 456 4.81 -57.06 2.00
CA ALA A 456 6.21 -56.86 2.42
C ALA A 456 6.75 -55.55 1.83
N ASP A 457 6.50 -54.43 2.49
CA ASP A 457 7.44 -53.31 2.67
C ASP A 457 6.71 -52.09 3.23
N ARG A 458 6.34 -52.17 4.51
CA ARG A 458 6.05 -50.99 5.32
C ARG A 458 7.34 -50.54 5.98
N ASP A 459 8.06 -49.62 5.34
CA ASP A 459 9.00 -48.74 6.04
C ASP A 459 8.63 -47.27 5.77
N SER A 460 7.53 -46.82 6.39
CA SER A 460 7.32 -45.39 6.62
C SER A 460 8.10 -45.01 7.88
N GLY A 461 9.42 -44.86 7.71
CA GLY A 461 10.36 -44.48 8.76
C GLY A 461 10.15 -43.05 9.26
N TYR A 462 9.36 -42.90 10.32
CA TYR A 462 9.43 -41.80 11.27
C TYR A 462 9.44 -42.38 12.67
N SER A 463 10.62 -42.46 13.30
CA SER A 463 10.79 -42.36 14.75
C SER A 463 12.25 -42.17 15.12
N ALA A 464 12.47 -41.22 16.03
CA ALA A 464 13.72 -40.95 16.69
C ALA A 464 14.03 -42.04 17.73
N GLU A 465 15.30 -42.48 17.80
CA GLU A 465 16.09 -42.77 19.01
C GLU A 465 17.25 -43.73 18.70
N GLY A 466 18.44 -43.41 19.21
CA GLY A 466 19.42 -44.41 19.65
C GLY A 466 20.35 -45.09 18.63
N SER A 467 21.60 -44.61 18.61
CA SER A 467 22.82 -45.43 18.86
C SER A 467 23.32 -46.46 17.81
N ILE A 468 24.59 -46.24 17.41
CA ILE A 468 25.70 -47.15 17.02
C ILE A 468 25.73 -47.95 15.70
N THR A 469 26.83 -47.68 14.97
CA THR A 469 27.70 -48.54 14.12
C THR A 469 27.12 -49.22 12.86
N GLY A 470 27.70 -48.86 11.71
CA GLY A 470 27.71 -49.71 10.51
C GLY A 470 27.98 -48.92 9.24
N ASP A 471 29.18 -49.11 8.67
CA ASP A 471 29.63 -48.55 7.40
C ASP A 471 28.58 -48.59 6.28
N ARG A 472 28.36 -47.45 5.61
CA ARG A 472 28.12 -47.37 4.15
C ARG A 472 28.18 -45.93 3.64
N GLU A 473 28.89 -45.80 2.52
CA GLU A 473 29.37 -44.58 1.88
C GLU A 473 28.25 -43.63 1.40
N SER A 474 28.46 -42.33 1.62
CA SER A 474 27.64 -41.26 1.04
C SER A 474 28.06 -40.95 -0.40
N PRO A 475 27.14 -40.71 -1.35
CA PRO A 475 27.51 -40.37 -2.72
C PRO A 475 28.04 -38.93 -2.83
N ILE A 476 29.33 -38.82 -3.12
CA ILE A 476 30.09 -37.58 -3.35
C ILE A 476 29.60 -36.89 -4.65
N ARG A 477 29.08 -35.67 -4.54
CA ARG A 477 28.89 -34.76 -5.68
C ARG A 477 30.26 -34.23 -6.14
N LYS A 478 30.70 -34.66 -7.34
CA LYS A 478 31.85 -34.07 -8.05
C LYS A 478 31.54 -32.63 -8.46
N GLY A 479 32.27 -31.68 -7.88
CA GLY A 479 32.31 -30.30 -8.35
C GLY A 479 33.10 -30.20 -9.66
N ILE A 480 32.45 -29.69 -10.70
CA ILE A 480 33.10 -29.27 -11.95
C ILE A 480 33.44 -27.79 -11.79
N VAL A 481 34.74 -27.48 -11.79
CA VAL A 481 35.26 -26.12 -11.95
C VAL A 481 35.45 -25.89 -13.45
N LEU A 482 34.71 -24.97 -14.04
CA LEU A 482 34.93 -24.49 -15.40
C LEU A 482 35.85 -23.25 -15.36
N PRO A 483 36.89 -23.18 -16.21
CA PRO A 483 37.75 -22.01 -16.27
C PRO A 483 37.38 -21.05 -17.41
N PHE A 484 37.78 -19.79 -17.17
CA PHE A 484 38.07 -18.67 -18.10
C PHE A 484 36.95 -17.66 -18.44
N PRO A 485 37.32 -16.39 -18.77
CA PRO A 485 38.66 -15.76 -18.79
C PRO A 485 38.93 -14.76 -17.65
#